data_AF-A0A7Y4TQD7-F1
#
_entry.id   AF-A0A7Y4TQD7-F1
#
_cell.length_a   1.000
_cell.length_b   1.000
_cell.length_c   1.000
_cell.angle_alpha   90.00
_cell.angle_beta   90.00
_cell.angle_gamma   90.00
#
_symmetry.space_group_name_H-M   'P 1'
#
loop_
_entity.id
_entity.type
_entity.pdbx_description
1 polymer ?
#
loop_
_entity_poly.entity_id
_entity_poly.type
_entity_poly.pdbx_seq_one_letter_code
_entity_poly.pdbx_strand_id
1 'polypeptide(L)'
;MAIYLGGETAAEKPKLDTLTPRQIVEELDRYVVGQAAAKRAVAIALRNRIRRQKLPEEIARDVLPKNILMIGSTGVGKTEIARRLARVADSPFIKIEASKFTEVGYVGRDVESMIRELTEIAVEMSKQSA
;
A
#
# COMPACT_ATOMS: atom_id res chain seq x y z
N MET A 1 29.92 27.74 -30.88
CA MET A 1 28.97 28.18 -29.85
C MET A 1 27.92 27.08 -29.73
N ALA A 2 28.15 26.12 -28.83
CA ALA A 2 27.29 24.95 -28.69
C ALA A 2 26.07 25.32 -27.83
N ILE A 3 24.91 25.10 -28.41
CA ILE A 3 23.60 25.20 -27.78
C ILE A 3 23.45 23.96 -26.88
N TYR A 4 23.23 24.14 -25.59
CA TYR A 4 22.66 23.08 -24.75
C TYR A 4 21.19 23.43 -24.50
N LEU A 5 20.33 22.76 -25.28
CA LEU A 5 18.91 22.66 -25.02
C LEU A 5 18.75 22.02 -23.64
N GLY A 6 18.05 22.71 -22.74
CA GLY A 6 17.66 22.18 -21.45
C GLY A 6 16.80 20.94 -21.66
N GLY A 7 17.39 19.77 -21.45
CA GLY A 7 16.64 18.55 -21.27
C GLY A 7 15.85 18.66 -19.98
N GLU A 8 14.53 18.62 -20.07
CA GLU A 8 13.68 18.29 -18.93
C GLU A 8 14.15 16.95 -18.39
N THR A 9 14.91 16.99 -17.29
CA THR A 9 15.19 15.79 -16.51
C THR A 9 13.86 15.40 -15.88
N ALA A 10 13.14 14.50 -16.55
CA ALA A 10 11.98 13.86 -15.98
C ALA A 10 12.40 13.29 -14.62
N ALA A 11 11.92 13.91 -13.54
CA ALA A 11 12.33 13.57 -12.19
C ALA A 11 12.12 12.07 -11.97
N GLU A 12 13.22 11.35 -11.75
CA GLU A 12 13.21 9.91 -11.54
C GLU A 12 12.27 9.60 -10.35
N LYS A 13 11.27 8.73 -10.57
CA LYS A 13 10.31 8.41 -9.51
C LYS A 13 11.08 7.84 -8.31
N PRO A 14 10.91 8.40 -7.10
CA PRO A 14 11.65 7.95 -5.94
C PRO A 14 11.35 6.46 -5.66
N LYS A 15 12.41 5.67 -5.51
CA LYS A 15 12.32 4.26 -5.12
C LYS A 15 11.62 4.12 -3.77
N LEU A 16 10.82 3.07 -3.59
CA LEU A 16 10.06 2.83 -2.35
C LEU A 16 10.94 2.91 -1.09
N ASP A 17 12.18 2.40 -1.16
CA ASP A 17 13.13 2.37 -0.04
C ASP A 17 13.53 3.75 0.49
N THR A 18 13.44 4.77 -0.37
CA THR A 18 13.81 6.15 -0.03
C THR A 18 12.60 7.01 0.35
N LEU A 19 11.38 6.57 0.02
CA LEU A 19 10.16 7.31 0.32
C LEU A 19 10.02 7.60 1.82
N THR A 20 9.96 8.89 2.14
CA THR A 20 9.65 9.38 3.48
C THR A 20 8.13 9.39 3.71
N PRO A 21 7.66 9.35 4.97
CA PRO A 21 6.24 9.48 5.27
C PRO A 21 5.59 10.73 4.67
N ARG A 22 6.33 11.84 4.55
CA ARG A 22 5.83 13.08 3.93
C ARG A 22 5.58 12.91 2.44
N GLN A 23 6.55 12.34 1.72
CA GLN A 23 6.39 12.05 0.28
C GLN A 23 5.27 11.06 0.00
N ILE A 24 5.07 10.05 0.86
CA ILE A 24 3.93 9.13 0.72
C ILE A 24 2.61 9.89 0.89
N VAL A 25 2.51 10.80 1.86
CA VAL A 25 1.30 11.63 2.06
C VAL A 25 1.06 12.54 0.85
N GLU A 26 2.11 13.19 0.33
CA GLU A 26 2.03 14.05 -0.87
C GLU A 26 1.54 13.26 -2.10
N GLU A 27 1.99 12.02 -2.27
CA GLU A 27 1.50 11.16 -3.35
C GLU A 27 0.02 10.79 -3.15
N LEU A 28 -0.40 10.51 -1.91
CA LEU A 28 -1.80 10.25 -1.58
C LEU A 28 -2.69 11.50 -1.72
N ASP A 29 -2.15 12.70 -1.51
CA ASP A 29 -2.86 13.99 -1.66
C ASP A 29 -3.32 14.23 -3.11
N ARG A 30 -2.64 13.63 -4.09
CA ARG A 30 -3.04 13.73 -5.51
C ARG A 30 -4.34 13.00 -5.84
N TYR A 31 -4.76 12.05 -4.99
CA TYR A 31 -5.89 11.17 -5.28
C TYR A 31 -7.02 11.26 -4.24
N VAL A 32 -6.69 11.59 -3.00
CA VAL A 32 -7.66 11.69 -1.91
C VAL A 32 -7.57 13.10 -1.35
N VAL A 33 -8.67 13.83 -1.26
CA VAL A 33 -8.69 15.18 -0.67
C VAL A 33 -8.93 15.07 0.85
N GLY A 34 -8.19 15.82 1.65
CA GLY A 34 -8.34 15.81 3.13
C GLY A 34 -7.81 14.53 3.79
N GLN A 35 -8.48 14.05 4.84
CA GLN A 35 -8.13 12.79 5.55
C GLN A 35 -6.67 12.68 6.04
N ALA A 36 -6.08 13.81 6.48
CA ALA A 36 -4.66 13.91 6.84
C ALA A 36 -4.22 12.86 7.89
N ALA A 37 -5.06 12.59 8.89
CA ALA A 37 -4.77 11.59 9.92
C ALA A 37 -4.65 10.17 9.34
N ALA A 38 -5.56 9.78 8.45
CA ALA A 38 -5.55 8.47 7.81
C ALA A 38 -4.34 8.32 6.88
N LYS A 39 -4.04 9.34 6.06
CA LYS A 39 -2.85 9.35 5.18
C LYS A 39 -1.55 9.22 5.97
N ARG A 40 -1.43 9.97 7.07
CA ARG A 40 -0.26 9.91 7.95
C ARG A 40 -0.11 8.51 8.58
N ALA A 41 -1.21 7.90 9.04
CA ALA A 41 -1.19 6.57 9.63
C ALA A 41 -0.68 5.52 8.65
N VAL A 42 -1.21 5.50 7.41
CA VAL A 42 -0.78 4.55 6.38
C VAL A 42 0.66 4.79 5.92
N ALA A 43 1.09 6.05 5.82
CA ALA A 43 2.46 6.41 5.44
C ALA A 43 3.48 5.94 6.49
N ILE A 44 3.15 6.05 7.78
CA ILE A 44 3.98 5.54 8.88
C ILE A 44 4.04 4.01 8.84
N ALA A 45 2.91 3.32 8.63
CA ALA A 45 2.89 1.86 8.55
C ALA A 45 3.77 1.34 7.39
N LEU A 46 3.67 1.97 6.22
CA LEU A 46 4.51 1.63 5.06
C LEU A 46 6.00 1.89 5.35
N ARG A 47 6.32 3.05 5.95
CA ARG A 47 7.72 3.37 6.34
C ARG A 47 8.26 2.39 7.37
N ASN A 48 7.45 1.94 8.31
CA ASN A 48 7.86 0.94 9.30
C ASN A 48 8.16 -0.41 8.66
N ARG A 49 7.43 -0.82 7.61
CA ARG A 49 7.76 -2.02 6.83
C ARG A 49 9.16 -1.92 6.21
N ILE A 50 9.49 -0.78 5.59
CA ILE A 50 10.82 -0.54 5.00
C ILE A 50 11.91 -0.53 6.08
N ARG A 51 11.63 0.08 7.25
CA ARG A 51 12.58 0.08 8.38
C ARG A 51 12.83 -1.34 8.90
N ARG A 52 11.79 -2.17 9.02
CA ARG A 52 11.91 -3.56 9.45
C ARG A 52 12.83 -4.36 8.53
N GLN A 53 12.76 -4.16 7.22
CA GLN A 53 13.65 -4.84 6.25
C GLN A 53 15.14 -4.47 6.42
N LYS A 54 15.44 -3.37 7.10
CA LYS A 54 16.82 -2.90 7.36
C LYS A 54 17.33 -3.31 8.75
N LEU A 55 16.51 -3.98 9.56
CA LEU A 55 16.92 -4.47 10.87
C LEU A 55 17.66 -5.82 10.75
N PRO A 56 18.53 -6.15 11.70
CA PRO A 56 19.05 -7.52 11.85
C PRO A 56 17.90 -8.53 11.98
N GLU A 57 18.09 -9.72 11.43
CA GLU A 57 17.02 -10.74 11.32
C GLU A 57 16.39 -11.09 12.68
N GLU A 58 17.22 -11.23 13.72
CA GLU A 58 16.79 -11.54 15.08
C GLU A 58 15.77 -10.50 15.59
N ILE A 59 16.06 -9.21 15.42
CA ILE A 59 15.19 -8.11 15.84
C ILE A 59 13.98 -7.99 14.90
N ALA A 60 14.16 -8.21 13.59
CA ALA A 60 13.10 -8.06 12.60
C ALA A 60 11.95 -9.07 12.78
N ARG A 61 12.21 -10.23 13.40
CA ARG A 61 11.20 -11.25 13.73
C ARG A 61 10.20 -10.76 14.78
N ASP A 62 10.66 -9.96 15.74
CA ASP A 62 9.81 -9.42 16.82
C ASP A 62 9.03 -8.16 16.39
N VAL A 63 9.42 -7.53 15.28
CA VAL A 63 8.73 -6.36 14.75
C VAL A 63 7.55 -6.77 13.87
N LEU A 64 6.36 -6.83 14.47
CA LEU A 64 5.12 -7.13 13.75
C LEU A 64 4.61 -5.94 12.89
N PRO A 65 3.91 -6.21 11.77
CA PRO A 65 3.23 -5.19 10.98
C PRO A 65 2.25 -4.37 11.83
N LYS A 66 2.17 -3.06 11.54
CA LYS A 66 1.21 -2.15 12.19
C LYS A 66 -0.07 -2.11 11.38
N ASN A 67 -0.98 -3.03 11.70
CA ASN A 67 -2.31 -3.10 11.08
C ASN A 67 -3.12 -1.83 11.42
N ILE A 68 -4.01 -1.42 10.50
CA ILE A 68 -4.74 -0.16 10.59
C ILE A 68 -6.25 -0.43 10.55
N LEU A 69 -6.97 0.13 11.52
CA LEU A 69 -8.43 0.22 11.51
C LEU A 69 -8.83 1.64 11.10
N MET A 70 -9.51 1.78 9.96
CA MET A 70 -10.04 3.07 9.50
C MET A 70 -11.51 3.21 9.88
N ILE A 71 -11.84 4.22 10.70
CA ILE A 71 -13.20 4.51 11.15
C ILE A 71 -13.69 5.78 10.43
N GLY A 72 -14.89 5.72 9.84
CA GLY A 72 -15.52 6.85 9.16
C GLY A 72 -16.72 6.43 8.30
N SER A 73 -17.53 7.39 7.85
CA SER A 73 -18.69 7.15 6.98
C SER A 73 -18.31 6.58 5.60
N THR A 74 -19.28 6.08 4.85
CA THR A 74 -19.06 5.63 3.46
C THR A 74 -18.67 6.80 2.56
N GLY A 75 -17.94 6.54 1.48
CA GLY A 75 -17.56 7.57 0.49
C GLY A 75 -16.39 8.50 0.87
N VAL A 76 -15.93 8.53 2.13
CA VAL A 76 -14.84 9.45 2.57
C VAL A 76 -13.42 9.08 2.10
N GLY A 77 -13.27 8.02 1.29
CA GLY A 77 -11.98 7.64 0.72
C GLY A 77 -11.18 6.55 1.46
N LYS A 78 -11.76 5.86 2.46
CA LYS A 78 -11.06 4.78 3.20
C LYS A 78 -10.40 3.72 2.28
N THR A 79 -11.20 3.16 1.38
CA THR A 79 -10.73 2.14 0.42
C THR A 79 -9.76 2.73 -0.59
N GLU A 80 -9.94 4.00 -0.98
CA GLU A 80 -9.08 4.65 -1.97
C GLU A 80 -7.70 4.94 -1.40
N ILE A 81 -7.59 5.35 -0.13
CA ILE A 81 -6.31 5.50 0.57
C ILE A 81 -5.53 4.16 0.54
N ALA A 82 -6.18 3.05 0.89
CA ALA A 82 -5.54 1.73 0.89
C ALA A 82 -5.11 1.29 -0.52
N ARG A 83 -5.99 1.47 -1.52
CA ARG A 83 -5.71 1.15 -2.92
C ARG A 83 -4.54 1.96 -3.47
N ARG A 84 -4.49 3.27 -3.19
CA ARG A 84 -3.41 4.15 -3.64
C ARG A 84 -2.10 3.85 -2.95
N LEU A 85 -2.14 3.57 -1.64
CA LEU A 85 -0.96 3.13 -0.90
C LEU A 85 -0.33 1.88 -1.52
N ALA A 86 -1.14 0.90 -1.91
CA ALA A 86 -0.64 -0.31 -2.57
C ALA A 86 0.04 -0.01 -3.91
N ARG A 87 -0.49 0.93 -4.70
CA ARG A 87 0.15 1.39 -5.95
C ARG A 87 1.47 2.11 -5.70
N VAL A 88 1.56 2.94 -4.66
CA VAL A 88 2.81 3.61 -4.27
C VAL A 88 3.87 2.59 -3.83
N ALA A 89 3.43 1.54 -3.16
CA ALA A 89 4.30 0.47 -2.68
C ALA A 89 4.58 -0.64 -3.70
N ASP A 90 4.03 -0.53 -4.92
CA ASP A 90 4.05 -1.59 -5.93
C ASP A 90 3.72 -2.98 -5.34
N SER A 91 2.62 -3.01 -4.57
CA SER A 91 2.23 -4.17 -3.76
C SER A 91 0.91 -4.75 -4.26
N PRO A 92 0.75 -6.09 -4.25
CA PRO A 92 -0.55 -6.70 -4.53
C PRO A 92 -1.60 -6.20 -3.54
N PHE A 93 -2.83 -6.06 -4.02
CA PHE A 93 -3.95 -5.48 -3.26
C PHE A 93 -5.27 -6.16 -3.57
N ILE A 94 -6.00 -6.52 -2.52
CA ILE A 94 -7.36 -7.08 -2.60
C ILE A 94 -8.32 -6.28 -1.72
N LYS A 95 -9.59 -6.22 -2.14
CA LYS A 95 -10.68 -5.65 -1.35
C LYS A 95 -11.68 -6.75 -1.03
N ILE A 96 -11.80 -7.07 0.25
CA ILE A 96 -12.70 -8.12 0.73
C ILE A 96 -13.72 -7.55 1.72
N GLU A 97 -14.93 -8.10 1.69
CA GLU A 97 -16.02 -7.78 2.60
C GLU A 97 -16.14 -8.87 3.66
N ALA A 98 -16.00 -8.51 4.93
CA ALA A 98 -15.96 -9.47 6.04
C ALA A 98 -17.26 -10.26 6.21
N SER A 99 -18.41 -9.67 5.85
CA SER A 99 -19.71 -10.35 5.94
C SER A 99 -19.81 -11.61 5.08
N LYS A 100 -19.00 -11.73 4.02
CA LYS A 100 -18.95 -12.90 3.14
C LYS A 100 -18.44 -14.18 3.83
N PHE A 101 -17.82 -14.04 5.01
CA PHE A 101 -17.27 -15.15 5.79
C PHE A 101 -18.14 -15.51 6.99
N THR A 102 -19.18 -14.72 7.27
CA THR A 102 -20.06 -14.90 8.44
C THR A 102 -21.50 -15.22 8.05
N GLU A 103 -21.82 -15.29 6.75
CA GLU A 103 -23.18 -15.50 6.28
C GLU A 103 -23.64 -16.94 6.58
N VAL A 104 -24.71 -17.06 7.37
CA VAL A 104 -25.26 -18.32 7.86
C VAL A 104 -25.97 -19.03 6.70
N GLY A 105 -25.26 -19.89 5.99
CA GLY A 105 -25.83 -20.66 4.88
C GLY A 105 -24.80 -21.42 4.06
N TYR A 106 -24.69 -22.72 4.35
CA TYR A 106 -24.09 -23.78 3.53
C TYR A 106 -22.68 -23.50 2.97
N VAL A 107 -21.68 -23.67 3.84
CA VAL A 107 -20.23 -23.51 3.56
C VAL A 107 -19.87 -22.06 3.19
N GLY A 108 -19.78 -21.19 4.20
CA GLY A 108 -19.24 -19.84 4.03
C GLY A 108 -17.89 -19.84 3.32
N ARG A 109 -17.54 -18.74 2.63
CA ARG A 109 -16.24 -18.64 1.96
C ARG A 109 -15.12 -18.93 2.97
N ASP A 110 -14.16 -19.74 2.54
CA ASP A 110 -12.98 -20.05 3.36
C ASP A 110 -12.10 -18.79 3.51
N VAL A 111 -11.71 -18.47 4.74
CA VAL A 111 -10.81 -17.35 5.05
C VAL A 111 -9.45 -17.48 4.33
N GLU A 112 -9.00 -18.70 4.04
CA GLU A 112 -7.78 -18.92 3.26
C GLU A 112 -7.92 -18.45 1.81
N SER A 113 -9.14 -18.33 1.29
CA SER A 113 -9.36 -17.76 -0.06
C SER A 113 -8.86 -16.32 -0.17
N MET A 114 -8.80 -15.56 0.94
CA MET A 114 -8.23 -14.21 0.95
C MET A 114 -6.74 -14.22 0.58
N ILE A 115 -5.99 -15.18 1.10
CA ILE A 115 -4.55 -15.30 0.84
C ILE A 115 -4.30 -15.87 -0.56
N ARG A 116 -5.14 -16.81 -1.02
CA ARG A 116 -5.07 -17.35 -2.39
C ARG A 116 -5.28 -16.26 -3.44
N GLU A 117 -6.34 -15.46 -3.29
CA GLU A 117 -6.65 -14.34 -4.21
C GLU A 117 -5.52 -13.28 -4.21
N LEU A 118 -4.96 -12.94 -3.04
CA LEU A 118 -3.82 -12.03 -2.95
C LEU A 118 -2.58 -12.58 -3.68
N THR A 119 -2.33 -13.88 -3.55
CA THR A 119 -1.17 -14.56 -4.14
C THR A 119 -1.31 -14.64 -5.66
N GLU A 120 -2.50 -14.94 -6.17
CA GLU A 120 -2.78 -14.94 -7.62
C GLU A 120 -2.50 -13.56 -8.23
N ILE A 121 -2.98 -12.48 -7.61
CA ILE A 121 -2.69 -11.11 -8.06
C ILE A 121 -1.19 -10.81 -8.00
N ALA A 122 -0.49 -11.26 -6.96
CA ALA A 122 0.96 -11.07 -6.85
C ALA A 122 1.73 -11.78 -7.98
N VAL A 123 1.32 -13.00 -8.34
CA VAL A 123 1.92 -13.77 -9.44
C VAL A 123 1.66 -13.09 -10.78
N GLU A 124 0.44 -12.63 -11.02
CA GLU A 124 0.11 -11.87 -12.24
C GLU A 124 0.92 -10.58 -12.35
N MET A 125 1.03 -9.83 -11.25
CA MET A 125 1.82 -8.60 -11.18
C MET A 125 3.30 -8.88 -11.48
N SER A 126 3.87 -9.95 -10.90
CA SER A 126 5.26 -10.36 -11.16
C SER A 126 5.51 -10.80 -12.60
N LYS A 127 4.52 -11.40 -13.28
CA LYS A 127 4.64 -11.79 -14.70
C LYS A 127 4.64 -10.59 -15.64
N GLN A 128 3.97 -9.50 -15.27
CA GLN A 128 3.92 -8.26 -16.06
C GLN A 128 5.19 -7.41 -15.90
N SER A 129 5.89 -7.57 -14.78
CA SER A 129 7.14 -6.85 -14.47
C SER A 129 8.42 -7.54 -14.97
N ALA A 130 8.32 -8.78 -15.47
CA ALA A 130 9.42 -9.59 -16.00
C ALA A 130 9.49 -9.49 -17.53
#